data_AF-A0A9P7V0M7-F1
#
_entry.id   AF-A0A9P7V0M7-F1
#
_cell.length_a   1.000
_cell.length_b   1.000
_cell.length_c   1.000
_cell.angle_alpha   90.00
_cell.angle_beta   90.00
_cell.angle_gamma   90.00
#
_symmetry.space_group_name_H-M   'P 1'
#
loop_
_entity.id
_entity.type
_entity.pdbx_description
1 polymer ?
#
loop_
_entity_poly.entity_id
_entity_poly.type
_entity_poly.pdbx_seq_one_letter_code
_entity_poly.pdbx_strand_id
1 'polypeptide(L)'
;MEYSWWIEAAYTVSEGDIRRAFEVMKMFMFAGSNNNNYWDLLLEMWCLFEYESSQELKDAIWNNWLVNLTSELGKWIPVNLMQEHYNWWLEEHVEKSGMLFDDPFLC
;
A
#
# COMPACT_ATOMS: atom_id res chain seq x y z
N MET A 1 -8.65 -22.65 9.17
CA MET A 1 -8.77 -21.25 9.63
C MET A 1 -7.57 -20.40 9.23
N GLU A 2 -6.37 -20.97 9.10
CA GLU A 2 -5.12 -20.25 8.80
C GLU A 2 -5.04 -19.49 7.46
N TYR A 3 -5.91 -19.79 6.48
CA TYR A 3 -5.88 -19.15 5.16
C TYR A 3 -6.99 -18.11 4.94
N SER A 4 -7.93 -17.96 5.89
CA SER A 4 -9.13 -17.15 5.68
C SER A 4 -8.82 -15.66 5.56
N TRP A 5 -7.82 -15.17 6.31
CA TRP A 5 -7.44 -13.77 6.33
C TRP A 5 -6.64 -13.36 5.10
N TRP A 6 -5.82 -14.25 4.54
CA TRP A 6 -5.12 -14.01 3.27
C TRP A 6 -6.10 -13.83 2.12
N ILE A 7 -7.11 -14.70 2.07
CA ILE A 7 -8.18 -14.62 1.06
C ILE A 7 -8.93 -13.30 1.21
N GLU A 8 -9.29 -12.93 2.44
CA GLU A 8 -9.97 -11.66 2.73
C GLU A 8 -9.13 -10.44 2.34
N ALA A 9 -7.84 -10.44 2.67
CA ALA A 9 -6.91 -9.38 2.26
C ALA A 9 -6.83 -9.26 0.73
N ALA A 10 -6.76 -10.39 0.01
CA ALA A 10 -6.71 -10.37 -1.46
C ALA A 10 -7.97 -9.78 -2.09
N TYR A 11 -9.16 -10.15 -1.58
CA TYR A 11 -10.42 -9.59 -2.09
C TYR A 11 -10.56 -8.10 -1.78
N THR A 12 -10.36 -7.72 -0.52
CA THR A 12 -10.52 -6.32 -0.07
C THR A 12 -9.61 -5.36 -0.83
N VAL A 13 -8.36 -5.76 -1.07
CA VAL A 13 -7.42 -4.99 -1.90
C VAL A 13 -7.93 -4.90 -3.34
N SER A 14 -8.32 -6.02 -3.97
CA SER A 14 -8.77 -6.02 -5.37
C SER A 14 -10.05 -5.18 -5.59
N GLU A 15 -10.92 -5.11 -4.58
CA GLU A 15 -12.16 -4.33 -4.59
C GLU A 15 -11.94 -2.84 -4.29
N GLY A 16 -10.76 -2.46 -3.77
CA GLY A 16 -10.48 -1.10 -3.34
C GLY A 16 -11.02 -0.76 -1.94
N ASP A 17 -11.49 -1.76 -1.17
CA ASP A 17 -12.02 -1.55 0.17
C ASP A 17 -10.91 -1.55 1.22
N ILE A 18 -10.22 -0.41 1.31
CA ILE A 18 -9.08 -0.26 2.21
C ILE A 18 -9.46 -0.28 3.69
N ARG A 19 -10.69 0.12 4.03
CA ARG A 19 -11.17 0.08 5.41
C ARG A 19 -11.30 -1.36 5.87
N ARG A 20 -11.90 -2.22 5.04
CA ARG A 20 -11.97 -3.66 5.32
C ARG A 20 -10.59 -4.32 5.31
N ALA A 21 -9.68 -3.90 4.42
CA ALA A 21 -8.30 -4.37 4.45
C ALA A 21 -7.60 -4.03 5.78
N PHE A 22 -7.81 -2.82 6.32
CA PHE A 22 -7.26 -2.42 7.62
C PHE A 22 -7.82 -3.26 8.79
N GLU A 23 -9.10 -3.63 8.75
CA GLU A 23 -9.68 -4.56 9.72
C GLU A 23 -8.98 -5.93 9.72
N VAL A 24 -8.67 -6.47 8.53
CA VAL A 24 -7.88 -7.70 8.40
C VAL A 24 -6.49 -7.50 8.98
N MET A 25 -5.86 -6.34 8.76
CA MET A 25 -4.52 -6.07 9.29
C MET A 25 -4.47 -5.98 10.81
N LYS A 26 -5.50 -5.44 11.46
CA LYS A 26 -5.61 -5.44 12.93
C LYS A 26 -5.61 -6.85 13.50
N MET A 27 -6.10 -7.86 12.79
CA MET A 27 -6.02 -9.24 13.27
C MET A 27 -4.58 -9.74 13.43
N PHE A 28 -3.61 -9.25 12.64
CA PHE A 28 -2.18 -9.56 12.85
C PHE A 28 -1.62 -8.97 14.14
N MET A 29 -2.14 -7.82 14.57
CA MET A 29 -1.79 -7.20 15.84
C MET A 29 -2.13 -8.13 17.02
N PHE A 30 -3.23 -8.89 16.91
CA PHE A 30 -3.70 -9.79 17.95
C PHE A 30 -3.21 -11.23 17.80
N ALA A 31 -2.95 -11.68 16.56
CA ALA A 31 -2.50 -13.05 16.28
C ALA A 31 -1.01 -13.29 16.63
N GLY A 32 -0.25 -12.24 16.95
CA GLY A 32 1.11 -12.33 17.46
C GLY A 32 2.12 -12.69 16.37
N SER A 33 2.66 -11.68 15.69
CA SER A 33 3.91 -11.87 14.95
C SER A 33 5.09 -11.76 15.93
N ASN A 34 6.13 -12.58 15.80
CA ASN A 34 7.37 -12.46 16.60
C ASN A 34 8.20 -11.21 16.23
N ASN A 35 7.67 -10.32 15.39
CA ASN A 35 8.33 -9.08 14.97
C ASN A 35 7.58 -7.88 15.55
N ASN A 36 8.13 -7.35 16.65
CA ASN A 36 7.54 -6.22 17.38
C ASN A 36 7.43 -4.96 16.51
N ASN A 37 8.30 -4.76 15.52
CA ASN A 37 8.27 -3.56 14.68
C ASN A 37 6.95 -3.44 13.89
N TYR A 38 6.44 -4.57 13.37
CA TYR A 38 5.15 -4.57 12.66
C TYR A 38 3.98 -4.40 13.62
N TRP A 39 4.11 -4.90 14.85
CA TRP A 39 3.10 -4.73 15.87
C TRP A 39 3.02 -3.28 16.34
N ASP A 40 4.15 -2.65 16.66
CA ASP A 40 4.24 -1.25 17.08
C ASP A 40 3.70 -0.34 15.99
N LEU A 41 4.11 -0.56 14.73
CA LEU A 41 3.60 0.20 13.58
C LEU A 41 2.08 0.10 13.46
N LEU A 42 1.52 -1.11 13.52
CA LEU A 42 0.08 -1.32 13.41
C LEU A 42 -0.68 -0.70 14.60
N LEU A 43 -0.10 -0.73 15.81
CA LEU A 43 -0.69 -0.12 16.99
C LEU A 43 -0.70 1.41 16.87
N GLU A 44 0.42 2.02 16.49
CA GLU A 44 0.51 3.47 16.25
C GLU A 44 -0.49 3.91 15.18
N MET A 45 -0.57 3.14 14.09
CA MET A 45 -1.55 3.36 13.03
C MET A 45 -3.00 3.28 13.51
N TRP A 46 -3.32 2.30 14.36
CA TRP A 46 -4.65 2.19 14.93
C TRP A 46 -4.97 3.37 15.85
N CYS A 47 -4.03 3.79 16.70
CA CYS A 47 -4.18 4.97 17.55
C CYS A 47 -4.37 6.25 16.72
N LEU A 48 -3.58 6.43 15.65
CA LEU A 48 -3.68 7.55 14.72
C LEU A 48 -5.10 7.64 14.14
N PHE A 49 -5.64 6.52 13.67
CA PHE A 49 -6.99 6.50 13.10
C PHE A 49 -8.09 6.56 14.14
N GLU A 50 -7.94 5.98 15.33
CA GLU A 50 -9.03 5.96 16.31
C GLU A 50 -9.14 7.27 17.08
N TYR A 51 -8.00 7.85 17.49
CA TYR A 51 -7.98 8.93 18.49
C TYR A 51 -7.44 10.25 17.95
N GLU A 52 -6.60 10.25 16.92
CA GLU A 52 -5.83 11.44 16.53
C GLU A 52 -6.31 12.08 15.21
N SER A 53 -7.00 11.31 14.36
CA SER A 53 -7.39 11.77 13.02
C SER A 53 -8.85 12.22 12.95
N SER A 54 -9.08 13.38 12.32
CA SER A 54 -10.43 13.76 11.88
C SER A 54 -10.90 12.84 10.75
N GLN A 55 -12.21 12.81 10.48
CA GLN A 55 -12.75 11.97 9.40
C GLN A 55 -12.11 12.30 8.05
N GLU A 56 -11.89 13.59 7.77
CA GLU A 56 -11.26 14.07 6.54
C GLU A 56 -9.81 13.59 6.42
N LEU A 57 -9.06 13.59 7.53
CA LEU A 57 -7.68 13.08 7.54
C LEU A 57 -7.64 11.56 7.32
N LYS A 58 -8.55 10.81 7.97
CA LYS A 58 -8.66 9.35 7.74
C LYS A 58 -8.91 9.05 6.27
N ASP A 59 -9.86 9.76 5.67
CA ASP A 59 -10.21 9.59 4.25
C ASP A 59 -9.05 9.97 3.34
N ALA A 60 -8.33 11.06 3.63
CA ALA A 60 -7.14 11.45 2.88
C ALA A 60 -6.04 10.36 2.93
N ILE A 61 -5.79 9.79 4.11
CA ILE A 61 -4.80 8.72 4.28
C ILE A 61 -5.25 7.46 3.53
N TRP A 62 -6.49 7.00 3.76
CA TRP A 62 -7.02 5.78 3.13
C TRP A 62 -7.07 5.87 1.60
N ASN A 63 -7.41 7.04 1.05
CA ASN A 63 -7.39 7.27 -0.40
C ASN A 63 -5.98 7.24 -1.00
N ASN A 64 -4.93 7.29 -0.18
CA ASN A 64 -3.54 7.20 -0.64
C ASN A 64 -2.98 5.77 -0.59
N TRP A 65 -3.75 4.78 -0.11
CA TRP A 65 -3.23 3.43 0.09
C TRP A 65 -3.40 2.52 -1.12
N LEU A 66 -4.49 2.68 -1.86
CA LEU A 66 -4.79 1.89 -3.06
C LEU A 66 -4.95 2.82 -4.26
N VAL A 67 -4.52 2.33 -5.42
CA VAL A 67 -4.69 3.01 -6.70
C VAL A 67 -5.22 2.05 -7.75
N ASN A 68 -6.05 2.55 -8.65
CA ASN A 68 -6.49 1.82 -9.83
C ASN A 68 -6.14 2.62 -11.09
N LEU A 69 -5.03 2.24 -11.73
CA LEU A 69 -4.49 2.92 -12.90
C LEU A 69 -5.32 2.67 -14.17
N THR A 70 -6.11 1.60 -14.19
CA THR A 70 -6.89 1.15 -15.36
C THR A 70 -8.36 1.57 -15.29
N SER A 71 -8.83 1.97 -14.10
CA SER A 71 -10.25 2.15 -13.78
C SER A 71 -11.11 0.89 -13.96
N GLU A 72 -10.51 -0.30 -14.05
CA GLU A 72 -11.22 -1.58 -14.15
C GLU A 72 -11.53 -2.17 -12.77
N LEU A 73 -12.70 -2.79 -12.61
CA LEU A 73 -13.05 -3.49 -11.37
C LEU A 73 -12.03 -4.61 -11.07
N GLY A 74 -11.62 -4.76 -9.82
CA GLY A 74 -10.65 -5.79 -9.44
C GLY A 74 -9.19 -5.44 -9.69
N LYS A 75 -8.88 -4.23 -10.21
CA LYS A 75 -7.52 -3.80 -10.58
C LYS A 75 -6.91 -2.76 -9.62
N TRP A 76 -7.43 -2.69 -8.41
CA TRP A 76 -6.80 -1.91 -7.35
C TRP A 76 -5.51 -2.59 -6.89
N ILE A 77 -4.47 -1.79 -6.68
CA ILE A 77 -3.17 -2.24 -6.16
C ILE A 77 -2.71 -1.29 -5.04
N PRO A 78 -1.85 -1.77 -4.12
CA PRO A 78 -1.19 -0.90 -3.16
C PRO A 78 -0.39 0.22 -3.86
N VAL A 79 -0.51 1.44 -3.36
CA VAL A 79 0.21 2.60 -3.93
C VAL A 79 1.73 2.44 -3.78
N ASN A 80 2.20 1.83 -2.69
CA ASN A 80 3.63 1.55 -2.53
C ASN A 80 4.16 0.62 -3.63
N LEU A 81 3.36 -0.35 -4.07
CA LEU A 81 3.76 -1.27 -5.16
C LEU A 81 3.91 -0.53 -6.49
N MET A 82 3.02 0.44 -6.76
CA MET A 82 3.16 1.33 -7.91
C MET A 82 4.41 2.21 -7.78
N GLN A 83 4.69 2.75 -6.59
CA GLN A 83 5.91 3.53 -6.33
C GLN A 83 7.18 2.69 -6.50
N GLU A 84 7.19 1.46 -6.00
CA GLU A 84 8.29 0.50 -6.17
C GLU A 84 8.53 0.19 -7.65
N HIS A 85 7.46 0.03 -8.44
CA HIS A 85 7.59 -0.15 -9.89
C HIS A 85 8.27 1.04 -10.57
N TYR A 86 7.90 2.27 -10.21
CA TYR A 86 8.55 3.46 -10.76
C TYR A 86 9.97 3.67 -10.25
N ASN A 87 10.25 3.34 -8.99
CA ASN A 87 11.61 3.39 -8.45
C ASN A 87 12.52 2.42 -9.21
N TRP A 88 12.05 1.22 -9.52
CA TRP A 88 12.80 0.26 -10.31
C TRP A 88 13.13 0.80 -11.71
N TRP A 89 12.17 1.44 -12.40
CA TRP A 89 12.43 2.11 -13.67
C TRP A 89 13.46 3.22 -13.51
N LEU A 90 13.35 4.05 -12.47
CA LEU A 90 14.31 5.13 -12.22
C LEU A 90 15.71 4.57 -12.00
N GLU A 91 15.87 3.51 -11.22
CA GLU A 91 17.16 2.85 -10.98
C GLU A 91 17.80 2.34 -12.28
N GLU A 92 17.01 1.72 -13.17
CA GLU A 92 17.47 1.30 -14.50
C GLU A 92 17.94 2.48 -15.36
N HIS A 93 17.30 3.65 -15.21
CA HIS A 93 17.66 4.86 -15.96
C HIS A 93 18.78 5.68 -15.30
N VAL A 94 19.03 5.50 -14.00
CA VAL A 94 20.13 6.17 -13.27
C VAL A 94 21.49 5.70 -13.78
N GLU A 95 21.61 4.47 -14.30
CA GLU A 95 22.82 4.03 -15.02
C GLU A 95 23.14 4.90 -16.26
N LYS A 96 22.13 5.61 -16.80
CA LYS A 96 22.22 6.56 -17.91
C LYS A 96 22.24 8.02 -17.44
N SER A 97 22.38 8.28 -16.13
CA SER A 97 22.35 9.63 -15.56
C SER A 97 23.51 10.49 -16.08
N GLY A 98 23.18 11.67 -16.62
CA GLY A 98 24.12 12.60 -17.27
C GLY A 98 23.87 12.80 -18.77
N MET A 99 23.00 11.99 -19.38
CA MET A 99 22.55 12.15 -20.77
C MET A 99 21.28 13.04 -20.83
N LEU A 100 21.09 13.77 -21.92
CA LEU A 100 19.90 14.61 -22.13
C LEU A 100 18.67 13.71 -22.35
N PHE A 101 17.49 14.13 -21.88
CA PHE A 101 16.23 13.38 -22.08
C PHE A 101 15.94 13.02 -23.55
N ASP A 102 16.49 13.78 -24.50
CA ASP A 102 16.31 13.59 -25.94
C ASP A 102 17.39 12.68 -26.60
N ASP A 103 18.25 12.04 -25.81
CA ASP A 103 19.33 11.21 -26.35
C ASP A 103 18.77 9.89 -26.95
N PRO A 104 19.11 9.51 -28.19
CA PRO A 104 18.60 8.30 -28.85
C PRO A 104 18.90 6.98 -28.11
N PHE A 105 19.78 6.98 -27.11
CA PHE A 105 20.07 5.81 -26.25
C PHE A 105 19.11 5.67 -25.04
N LEU A 106 18.18 6.61 -24.85
CA LEU A 106 17.12 6.56 -23.82
C LEU A 106 15.79 5.96 -24.32
N CYS A 107 15.67 5.65 -25.63
CA CYS A 107 14.52 4.95 -26.23
C CYS A 107 14.65 3.43 -26.20
#